data_AF-A0A7J5CHC8-F1
#
_entry.id   AF-A0A7J5CHC8-F1
#
_cell.length_a   1.000
_cell.length_b   1.000
_cell.length_c   1.000
_cell.angle_alpha   90.00
_cell.angle_beta   90.00
_cell.angle_gamma   90.00
#
_symmetry.space_group_name_H-M   'P 1'
#
loop_
_entity.id
_entity.type
_entity.pdbx_description
1 polymer ?
#
loop_
_entity_poly.entity_id
_entity_poly.type
_entity_poly.pdbx_seq_one_letter_code
_entity_poly.pdbx_strand_id
1 'polypeptide(L)'
;MGADVVPAARAGEASTAGLSIAVELVTGRGRDWWPRPGRVFAASPVHTFAEFAEAVDVAFGRWDLGHLRMFVLPGGVQVSWSAWRAGPAFPGTRDGRSCRLALLRPGMSFAYVFDLGEDWTHLCTVTRAADTPPAPPRAPRPVGGWGNLPDQYGRTMPGEPPEACPGRGSTAMLRDLPPLLPSWGRPA
;
A
#
# COMPACT_ATOMS: atom_id res chain seq x y z
N MET A 1 16.24 -8.21 -54.66
CA MET A 1 15.97 -7.10 -53.72
C MET A 1 14.78 -7.52 -52.87
N GLY A 2 15.05 -8.19 -51.75
CA GLY A 2 14.02 -8.57 -50.77
C GLY A 2 13.80 -7.41 -49.82
N ALA A 3 12.57 -6.94 -49.70
CA ALA A 3 12.21 -5.95 -48.71
C ALA A 3 12.05 -6.65 -47.35
N ASP A 4 12.98 -6.37 -46.43
CA ASP A 4 12.84 -6.69 -45.01
C ASP A 4 11.65 -5.88 -44.46
N VAL A 5 10.56 -6.58 -44.16
CA VAL A 5 9.45 -6.02 -43.40
C VAL A 5 9.82 -6.14 -41.92
N VAL A 6 10.32 -5.04 -41.37
CA VAL A 6 10.53 -4.89 -39.93
C VAL A 6 9.16 -4.96 -39.24
N PRO A 7 8.94 -5.85 -38.25
CA PRO A 7 7.63 -5.90 -37.59
C PRO A 7 7.45 -4.64 -36.74
N ALA A 8 6.35 -3.94 -36.98
CA ALA A 8 5.93 -2.81 -36.16
C ALA A 8 5.69 -3.29 -34.71
N ALA A 9 6.29 -2.57 -33.75
CA ALA A 9 6.03 -2.79 -32.33
C ALA A 9 4.53 -2.66 -32.05
N ARG A 10 3.92 -3.73 -31.52
CA ARG A 10 2.52 -3.68 -31.11
C ARG A 10 2.37 -2.71 -29.94
N ALA A 11 1.46 -1.76 -30.08
CA ALA A 11 0.98 -0.92 -28.99
C ALA A 11 0.55 -1.83 -27.82
N GLY A 12 1.07 -1.53 -26.63
CA GLY A 12 0.96 -2.42 -25.46
C GLY A 12 -0.49 -2.74 -25.09
N GLU A 13 -0.86 -4.02 -25.19
CA GLU A 13 -2.04 -4.54 -24.52
C GLU A 13 -1.91 -4.29 -23.02
N ALA A 14 -2.95 -3.72 -22.42
CA ALA A 14 -3.08 -3.65 -20.97
C ALA A 14 -3.09 -5.09 -20.44
N SER A 15 -2.00 -5.48 -19.77
CA SER A 15 -1.86 -6.79 -19.15
C SER A 15 -3.05 -7.07 -18.24
N THR A 16 -3.82 -8.11 -18.54
CA THR A 16 -4.86 -8.69 -17.66
C THR A 16 -4.25 -9.59 -16.58
N ALA A 17 -2.92 -9.80 -16.60
CA ALA A 17 -2.23 -10.59 -15.60
C ALA A 17 -2.40 -9.97 -14.20
N GLY A 18 -2.60 -10.83 -13.21
CA GLY A 18 -2.76 -10.41 -11.83
C GLY A 18 -1.53 -9.67 -11.26
N LEU A 19 -1.75 -8.94 -10.19
CA LEU A 19 -0.69 -8.36 -9.37
C LEU A 19 -0.55 -9.20 -8.10
N SER A 20 0.70 -9.42 -7.70
CA SER A 20 1.05 -9.94 -6.38
C SER A 20 1.82 -8.84 -5.65
N ILE A 21 1.33 -8.45 -4.46
CA ILE A 21 1.83 -7.29 -3.73
C ILE A 21 2.07 -7.70 -2.28
N ALA A 22 3.33 -7.72 -1.86
CA ALA A 22 3.70 -7.83 -0.45
C ALA A 22 3.45 -6.47 0.22
N VAL A 23 2.81 -6.49 1.40
CA VAL A 23 2.51 -5.30 2.19
C VAL A 23 2.99 -5.57 3.61
N GLU A 24 3.87 -4.72 4.12
CA GLU A 24 4.50 -4.82 5.44
C GLU A 24 4.16 -3.60 6.28
N LEU A 25 3.70 -3.80 7.51
CA LEU A 25 3.47 -2.72 8.47
C LEU A 25 4.81 -2.22 9.01
N VAL A 26 5.08 -0.93 8.82
CA VAL A 26 6.33 -0.27 9.16
C VAL A 26 6.19 0.56 10.43
N THR A 27 5.22 1.48 10.46
CA THR A 27 4.96 2.33 11.63
C THR A 27 3.48 2.38 11.96
N GLY A 28 3.17 2.81 13.18
CA GLY A 28 1.81 3.09 13.62
C GLY A 28 1.76 3.39 15.09
N ARG A 29 0.99 4.41 15.47
CA ARG A 29 0.81 4.86 16.86
C ARG A 29 2.14 5.17 17.57
N GLY A 30 3.02 5.92 16.89
CA GLY A 30 4.33 6.32 17.43
C GLY A 30 5.35 5.18 17.57
N ARG A 31 5.03 3.98 17.07
CA ARG A 31 5.90 2.80 17.10
C ARG A 31 6.43 2.45 15.72
N ASP A 32 7.65 1.94 15.69
CA ASP A 32 8.25 1.26 14.54
C ASP A 32 8.13 -0.26 14.77
N TRP A 33 7.64 -0.99 13.78
CA TRP A 33 7.32 -2.41 13.91
C TRP A 33 8.48 -3.28 13.41
N TRP A 34 8.97 -4.17 14.27
CA TRP A 34 9.96 -5.18 13.92
C TRP A 34 9.80 -6.47 14.75
N PRO A 35 9.85 -7.67 14.13
CA PRO A 35 9.78 -7.91 12.69
C PRO A 35 8.46 -7.36 12.12
N ARG A 36 8.48 -6.85 10.88
CA ARG A 36 7.32 -6.21 10.25
C ARG A 36 6.22 -7.24 9.99
N PRO A 37 5.02 -7.12 10.59
CA PRO A 37 3.88 -7.94 10.22
C PRO A 37 3.50 -7.66 8.76
N GLY A 38 3.16 -8.70 7.99
CA GLY A 38 2.92 -8.51 6.57
C GLY A 38 1.88 -9.44 5.95
N ARG A 39 1.42 -9.07 4.76
CA ARG A 39 0.39 -9.75 3.98
C ARG A 39 0.82 -9.77 2.51
N VAL A 40 0.53 -10.85 1.81
CA VAL A 40 0.63 -10.89 0.33
C VAL A 40 -0.77 -10.75 -0.23
N PHE A 41 -0.96 -9.80 -1.14
CA PHE A 41 -2.23 -9.55 -1.82
C PHE A 41 -2.21 -10.03 -3.25
N ALA A 42 -3.30 -10.68 -3.65
CA ALA A 42 -3.67 -10.82 -5.04
C ALA A 42 -4.54 -9.64 -5.46
N ALA A 43 -4.21 -8.99 -6.57
CA ALA A 43 -4.98 -7.88 -7.14
C ALA A 43 -4.93 -7.88 -8.68
N SER A 44 -5.51 -6.87 -9.30
CA SER A 44 -5.56 -6.69 -10.74
C SER A 44 -5.25 -5.24 -11.13
N PRO A 45 -4.62 -4.98 -12.29
CA PRO A 45 -4.44 -3.62 -12.80
C PRO A 45 -5.75 -2.81 -12.96
N VAL A 46 -6.90 -3.47 -13.07
CA VAL A 46 -8.21 -2.79 -13.19
C VAL A 46 -8.78 -2.30 -11.86
N HIS A 47 -8.31 -2.85 -10.74
CA HIS A 47 -8.71 -2.40 -9.40
C HIS A 47 -8.22 -0.98 -9.15
N THR A 48 -8.90 -0.30 -8.25
CA THR A 48 -8.55 1.05 -7.81
C THR A 48 -7.63 1.01 -6.59
N PHE A 49 -6.92 2.11 -6.35
CA PHE A 49 -6.14 2.27 -5.13
C PHE A 49 -7.03 2.26 -3.87
N ALA A 50 -8.27 2.76 -3.96
CA ALA A 50 -9.22 2.71 -2.84
C ALA A 50 -9.64 1.27 -2.51
N GLU A 51 -9.96 0.45 -3.52
CA GLU A 51 -10.27 -0.99 -3.30
C GLU A 51 -9.08 -1.73 -2.69
N PHE A 52 -7.86 -1.42 -3.13
CA PHE A 52 -6.66 -2.03 -2.57
C PHE A 52 -6.44 -1.62 -1.12
N ALA A 53 -6.58 -0.34 -0.82
CA ALA A 53 -6.43 0.18 0.53
C ALA A 53 -7.47 -0.39 1.51
N GLU A 54 -8.74 -0.52 1.10
CA GLU A 54 -9.76 -1.16 1.93
C GLU A 54 -9.38 -2.61 2.24
N ALA A 55 -8.87 -3.35 1.25
CA ALA A 55 -8.40 -4.71 1.48
C ALA A 55 -7.19 -4.75 2.44
N VAL A 56 -6.28 -3.77 2.36
CA VAL A 56 -5.16 -3.61 3.31
C VAL A 56 -5.69 -3.31 4.71
N ASP A 57 -6.53 -2.29 4.86
CA ASP A 57 -7.13 -1.88 6.14
C ASP A 57 -7.78 -3.07 6.85
N VAL A 58 -8.63 -3.82 6.15
CA VAL A 58 -9.28 -5.02 6.70
C VAL A 58 -8.27 -6.10 7.08
N ALA A 59 -7.30 -6.40 6.20
CA ALA A 59 -6.31 -7.44 6.46
C ALA A 59 -5.33 -7.11 7.59
N PHE A 60 -5.20 -5.82 7.95
CA PHE A 60 -4.39 -5.31 9.07
C PHE A 60 -5.24 -4.97 10.30
N GLY A 61 -6.51 -5.37 10.34
CA GLY A 61 -7.38 -5.22 11.52
C GLY A 61 -7.73 -3.76 11.80
N ARG A 62 -8.01 -2.97 10.75
CA ARG A 62 -8.60 -1.64 10.85
C ARG A 62 -10.10 -1.74 10.60
N TRP A 63 -10.87 -1.08 11.46
CA TRP A 63 -12.34 -1.10 11.41
C TRP A 63 -12.95 0.29 11.47
N ASP A 64 -12.30 1.25 12.13
CA ASP A 64 -12.69 2.67 12.02
C ASP A 64 -12.04 3.25 10.78
N LEU A 65 -12.76 3.22 9.66
CA LEU A 65 -12.24 3.57 8.34
C LEU A 65 -12.40 5.06 7.99
N GLY A 66 -12.87 5.89 8.92
CA GLY A 66 -13.17 7.32 8.72
C GLY A 66 -11.95 8.22 8.51
N HIS A 67 -10.74 7.64 8.45
CA HIS A 67 -9.49 8.39 8.40
C HIS A 67 -9.00 8.71 6.99
N LEU A 68 -8.10 9.69 6.92
CA LEU A 68 -7.40 10.09 5.71
C LEU A 68 -6.35 9.05 5.31
N ARG A 69 -6.21 8.85 4.00
CA ARG A 69 -5.33 7.83 3.42
C ARG A 69 -4.49 8.41 2.29
N MET A 70 -3.31 7.86 2.11
CA MET A 70 -2.41 8.27 1.02
C MET A 70 -1.54 7.10 0.55
N PHE A 71 -1.38 6.96 -0.76
CA PHE A 71 -0.26 6.23 -1.35
C PHE A 71 0.81 7.21 -1.82
N VAL A 72 2.07 6.81 -1.67
CA VAL A 72 3.22 7.53 -2.22
C VAL A 72 3.99 6.59 -3.13
N LEU A 73 3.93 6.86 -4.43
CA LEU A 73 4.64 6.11 -5.46
C LEU A 73 6.02 6.73 -5.72
N PRO A 74 6.95 5.99 -6.36
CA PRO A 74 8.23 6.54 -6.79
C PRO A 74 8.08 7.84 -7.59
N GLY A 75 9.00 8.77 -7.40
CA GLY A 75 8.95 10.10 -8.02
C GLY A 75 7.97 11.07 -7.37
N GLY A 76 7.43 10.73 -6.19
CA GLY A 76 6.57 11.63 -5.40
C GLY A 76 5.12 11.69 -5.87
N VAL A 77 4.69 10.77 -6.74
CA VAL A 77 3.29 10.70 -7.17
C VAL A 77 2.43 10.25 -5.99
N GLN A 78 1.47 11.09 -5.61
CA GLN A 78 0.56 10.82 -4.51
C GLN A 78 -0.85 10.46 -5.01
N VAL A 79 -1.44 9.44 -4.40
CA VAL A 79 -2.84 9.06 -4.60
C VAL A 79 -3.53 9.19 -3.25
N SER A 80 -4.59 9.98 -3.17
CA SER A 80 -5.29 10.21 -1.90
C SER A 80 -6.80 10.21 -2.09
N TRP A 81 -7.52 9.99 -1.00
CA TRP A 81 -8.95 10.18 -0.91
C TRP A 81 -9.33 10.29 0.55
N SER A 82 -10.47 10.93 0.81
CA SER A 82 -11.09 10.95 2.14
C SER A 82 -12.26 9.97 2.15
N ALA A 83 -12.30 9.01 3.07
CA ALA A 83 -13.54 8.23 3.27
C ALA A 83 -14.65 9.10 3.87
N TRP A 84 -14.26 10.12 4.65
CA TRP A 84 -15.17 11.12 5.18
C TRP A 84 -15.63 12.10 4.08
N ARG A 85 -16.95 12.30 3.97
CA ARG A 85 -17.66 13.34 3.17
C ARG A 85 -17.77 13.19 1.65
N ALA A 86 -17.48 12.04 1.03
CA ALA A 86 -17.41 11.97 -0.45
C ALA A 86 -16.54 13.11 -1.05
N GLY A 87 -15.65 13.67 -0.24
CA GLY A 87 -14.91 14.89 -0.58
C GLY A 87 -13.88 14.61 -1.66
N PRO A 88 -13.38 15.67 -2.32
CA PRO A 88 -12.35 15.52 -3.33
C PRO A 88 -11.06 14.96 -2.70
N ALA A 89 -10.21 14.35 -3.53
CA ALA A 89 -8.83 14.06 -3.17
C ALA A 89 -8.08 15.34 -2.78
N PHE A 90 -6.95 15.22 -2.07
CA PHE A 90 -6.12 16.38 -1.75
C PHE A 90 -5.67 17.09 -3.04
N PRO A 91 -5.62 18.43 -3.05
CA PRO A 91 -5.09 19.19 -4.18
C PRO A 91 -3.71 18.67 -4.61
N GLY A 92 -3.53 18.47 -5.92
CA GLY A 92 -2.27 17.96 -6.49
C GLY A 92 -2.08 16.45 -6.40
N THR A 93 -3.05 15.69 -5.87
CA THR A 93 -3.01 14.22 -5.81
C THR A 93 -4.02 13.59 -6.78
N ARG A 94 -3.83 12.31 -7.12
CA ARG A 94 -4.82 11.53 -7.87
C ARG A 94 -5.89 11.00 -6.91
N ASP A 95 -7.14 10.96 -7.35
CA ASP A 95 -8.23 10.36 -6.56
C ASP A 95 -8.13 8.84 -6.56
N GLY A 96 -7.89 8.25 -5.39
CA GLY A 96 -7.75 6.79 -5.23
C GLY A 96 -8.98 5.98 -5.62
N ARG A 97 -10.17 6.60 -5.65
CA ARG A 97 -11.43 5.94 -6.05
C ARG A 97 -11.54 5.70 -7.55
N SER A 98 -10.77 6.46 -8.35
CA SER A 98 -10.75 6.33 -9.82
C SER A 98 -9.37 5.95 -10.35
N CYS A 99 -8.31 6.22 -9.59
CA CYS A 99 -6.95 5.86 -9.94
C CYS A 99 -6.77 4.34 -9.83
N ARG A 100 -6.37 3.73 -10.95
CA ARG A 100 -6.22 2.27 -11.06
C ARG A 100 -4.82 1.79 -10.71
N LEU A 101 -4.72 0.56 -10.22
CA LEU A 101 -3.47 -0.15 -9.95
C LEU A 101 -2.64 -0.43 -11.22
N ALA A 102 -3.18 -0.14 -12.42
CA ALA A 102 -2.44 -0.15 -13.68
C ALA A 102 -1.21 0.78 -13.72
N LEU A 103 -0.97 1.59 -12.69
CA LEU A 103 0.29 2.34 -12.49
C LEU A 103 1.42 1.48 -11.91
N LEU A 104 1.07 0.40 -11.22
CA LEU A 104 2.02 -0.48 -10.56
C LEU A 104 2.77 -1.36 -11.57
N ARG A 105 4.04 -1.62 -11.31
CA ARG A 105 4.90 -2.47 -12.15
C ARG A 105 5.60 -3.51 -11.28
N PRO A 106 5.89 -4.73 -11.78
CA PRO A 106 6.70 -5.69 -11.06
C PRO A 106 8.03 -5.07 -10.58
N GLY A 107 8.40 -5.32 -9.33
CA GLY A 107 9.58 -4.76 -8.67
C GLY A 107 9.39 -3.35 -8.11
N MET A 108 8.25 -2.70 -8.36
CA MET A 108 7.96 -1.38 -7.79
C MET A 108 7.71 -1.48 -6.29
N SER A 109 8.33 -0.57 -5.53
CA SER A 109 7.95 -0.32 -4.14
C SER A 109 7.23 1.02 -4.02
N PHE A 110 6.23 1.08 -3.16
CA PHE A 110 5.43 2.28 -2.86
C PHE A 110 4.99 2.24 -1.40
N ALA A 111 4.65 3.39 -0.82
CA ALA A 111 4.16 3.46 0.56
C ALA A 111 2.64 3.59 0.57
N TYR A 112 2.00 3.02 1.59
CA TYR A 112 0.59 3.24 1.90
C TYR A 112 0.43 3.69 3.36
N VAL A 113 -0.22 4.83 3.58
CA VAL A 113 -0.50 5.37 4.90
C VAL A 113 -1.99 5.37 5.14
N PHE A 114 -2.41 4.65 6.17
CA PHE A 114 -3.74 4.73 6.76
C PHE A 114 -3.68 5.62 8.00
N ASP A 115 -4.70 6.47 8.20
CA ASP A 115 -4.75 7.42 9.30
C ASP A 115 -3.49 8.28 9.41
N LEU A 116 -3.48 9.39 8.66
CA LEU A 116 -2.38 10.35 8.69
C LEU A 116 -2.11 10.94 10.09
N GLY A 117 -3.06 10.83 11.04
CA GLY A 117 -2.85 11.25 12.43
C GLY A 117 -2.07 10.22 13.25
N GLU A 118 -2.30 8.93 13.01
CA GLU A 118 -1.66 7.82 13.75
C GLU A 118 -0.52 7.13 12.99
N ASP A 119 -0.26 7.52 11.74
CA ASP A 119 0.85 7.05 10.91
C ASP A 119 0.90 5.53 10.75
N TRP A 120 -0.23 4.88 10.45
CA TRP A 120 -0.24 3.46 10.09
C TRP A 120 0.33 3.29 8.67
N THR A 121 1.67 3.27 8.60
CA THR A 121 2.40 3.25 7.34
C THR A 121 2.86 1.85 6.99
N HIS A 122 2.69 1.52 5.72
CA HIS A 122 3.03 0.23 5.13
C HIS A 122 4.01 0.42 3.97
N LEU A 123 4.98 -0.49 3.86
CA LEU A 123 5.78 -0.69 2.66
C LEU A 123 5.06 -1.70 1.77
N CYS A 124 4.81 -1.32 0.53
CA CYS A 124 4.22 -2.19 -0.48
C CYS A 124 5.25 -2.50 -1.56
N THR A 125 5.42 -3.78 -1.92
CA THR A 125 6.32 -4.22 -2.98
C THR A 125 5.57 -5.13 -3.94
N VAL A 126 5.53 -4.73 -5.21
CA VAL A 126 4.94 -5.54 -6.30
C VAL A 126 5.95 -6.64 -6.66
N THR A 127 5.57 -7.91 -6.52
CA THR A 127 6.44 -9.04 -6.85
C THR A 127 6.36 -9.38 -8.34
N ARG A 128 7.28 -10.24 -8.82
CA ARG A 128 7.34 -10.64 -10.23
C ARG A 128 6.34 -11.76 -10.53
N ALA A 129 6.05 -11.92 -11.83
CA ALA A 129 4.97 -12.76 -12.36
C ALA A 129 4.97 -14.25 -11.94
N ALA A 130 6.10 -14.81 -11.48
CA ALA A 130 6.12 -16.18 -10.95
C ALA A 130 5.20 -16.35 -9.72
N ASP A 131 4.97 -15.25 -8.97
CA ASP A 131 4.10 -15.21 -7.79
C ASP A 131 2.71 -14.63 -8.10
N THR A 132 2.42 -14.33 -9.37
CA THR A 132 1.15 -13.77 -9.81
C THR A 132 0.10 -14.88 -9.94
N PRO A 133 -1.09 -14.75 -9.32
CA PRO A 133 -2.14 -15.74 -9.47
C PRO A 133 -2.62 -15.86 -10.92
N PRO A 134 -3.01 -17.07 -11.39
CA PRO A 134 -3.39 -17.33 -12.79
C PRO A 134 -4.58 -16.50 -13.29
N ALA A 135 -5.48 -16.11 -12.37
CA ALA A 135 -6.59 -15.23 -12.65
C ALA A 135 -6.71 -14.17 -11.53
N PRO A 136 -6.90 -12.89 -11.87
CA PRO A 136 -7.08 -11.85 -10.88
C PRO A 136 -8.37 -12.06 -10.07
N PRO A 137 -8.38 -11.75 -8.76
CA PRO A 137 -9.59 -11.82 -7.95
C PRO A 137 -10.59 -10.72 -8.32
N ARG A 138 -11.87 -10.89 -7.94
CA ARG A 138 -12.90 -9.85 -8.15
C ARG A 138 -12.57 -8.54 -7.42
N ALA A 139 -12.01 -8.63 -6.22
CA ALA A 139 -11.49 -7.52 -5.44
C ALA A 139 -10.11 -7.90 -4.89
N PRO A 140 -9.24 -6.92 -4.57
CA PRO A 140 -7.97 -7.20 -3.91
C PRO A 140 -8.20 -7.98 -2.62
N ARG A 141 -7.39 -9.01 -2.37
CA ARG A 141 -7.53 -9.84 -1.17
C ARG A 141 -6.19 -10.42 -0.71
N PRO A 142 -5.99 -10.61 0.60
CA PRO A 142 -4.82 -11.31 1.10
C PRO A 142 -4.88 -12.79 0.69
N VAL A 143 -3.73 -13.36 0.34
CA VAL A 143 -3.53 -14.78 0.00
C VAL A 143 -2.51 -15.47 0.92
N GLY A 144 -1.80 -14.70 1.75
CA GLY A 144 -0.85 -15.18 2.75
C GLY A 144 -0.45 -14.05 3.70
N GLY A 145 0.20 -14.39 4.81
CA GLY A 145 0.62 -13.39 5.79
C GLY A 145 1.46 -13.93 6.93
N TRP A 146 2.06 -13.02 7.69
CA TRP A 146 2.92 -13.29 8.84
C TRP A 146 2.84 -12.18 9.89
N GLY A 147 3.34 -12.47 11.09
CA GLY A 147 3.44 -11.52 12.20
C GLY A 147 2.12 -11.22 12.92
N ASN A 148 2.24 -10.66 14.12
CA ASN A 148 1.11 -10.25 14.96
C ASN A 148 0.63 -8.86 14.56
N LEU A 149 -0.67 -8.69 14.43
CA LEU A 149 -1.26 -7.40 14.10
C LEU A 149 -1.60 -6.61 15.37
N PRO A 150 -1.20 -5.35 15.47
CA PRO A 150 -1.61 -4.50 16.57
C PRO A 150 -3.05 -4.01 16.40
N ASP A 151 -3.76 -3.92 17.53
CA ASP A 151 -5.06 -3.25 17.65
C ASP A 151 -4.99 -1.81 17.12
N GLN A 152 -6.05 -1.34 16.43
CA GLN A 152 -6.09 -0.01 15.81
C GLN A 152 -5.89 1.14 16.81
N TYR A 153 -6.22 0.93 18.09
CA TYR A 153 -6.07 1.92 19.14
C TYR A 153 -5.22 1.43 20.32
N GLY A 154 -4.46 0.34 20.12
CA GLY A 154 -3.58 -0.22 21.15
C GLY A 154 -4.30 -0.90 22.31
N ARG A 155 -5.57 -1.28 22.14
CA ARG A 155 -6.32 -1.98 23.20
C ARG A 155 -5.85 -3.42 23.33
N THR A 156 -5.88 -3.92 24.56
CA THR A 156 -5.64 -5.34 24.86
C THR A 156 -6.88 -6.04 25.38
N MET A 157 -7.82 -5.27 25.94
CA MET A 157 -9.07 -5.75 26.50
C MET A 157 -10.27 -4.93 26.02
N PRO A 158 -11.49 -5.51 25.98
CA PRO A 158 -12.71 -4.77 25.71
C PRO A 158 -12.94 -3.64 26.73
N GLY A 159 -13.35 -2.47 26.24
CA GLY A 159 -13.72 -1.32 27.09
C GLY A 159 -12.56 -0.45 27.55
N GLU A 160 -11.31 -0.84 27.25
CA GLU A 160 -10.17 0.05 27.50
C GLU A 160 -10.27 1.32 26.63
N PRO A 161 -9.92 2.49 27.18
CA PRO A 161 -9.74 3.67 26.34
C PRO A 161 -8.59 3.42 25.34
N PRO A 162 -8.55 4.16 24.21
CA PRO A 162 -7.37 4.16 23.35
C PRO A 162 -6.09 4.35 24.17
N GLU A 163 -5.06 3.56 23.88
CA GLU A 163 -3.74 3.78 24.50
C GLU A 163 -3.26 5.19 24.14
N ALA A 164 -2.55 5.87 25.05
CA ALA A 164 -1.89 7.11 24.67
C ALA A 164 -0.82 6.79 23.61
N CYS A 165 -0.77 7.58 22.55
CA CYS A 165 0.26 7.43 21.53
C CYS A 165 1.63 7.73 22.18
N PRO A 166 2.54 6.75 22.31
CA PRO A 166 3.86 7.02 22.87
C PRO A 166 4.59 8.06 22.02
N GLY A 167 5.47 8.86 22.65
CA GLY A 167 6.39 9.71 21.90
C GLY A 167 7.17 8.86 20.88
N ARG A 168 7.31 9.36 19.65
CA ARG A 168 7.94 8.60 18.56
C ARG A 168 9.31 8.09 19.01
N GLY A 169 9.49 6.77 18.90
CA GLY A 169 10.75 6.10 19.22
C GLY A 169 11.88 6.34 18.21
N SER A 170 12.94 5.55 18.31
CA SER A 170 14.09 5.58 17.39
C SER A 170 13.67 5.24 15.96
N THR A 171 14.14 6.02 14.97
CA THR A 171 13.91 5.78 13.52
C THR A 171 14.91 4.80 12.89
N ALA A 172 15.71 4.11 13.70
CA ALA A 172 16.75 3.18 13.20
C ALA A 172 16.17 2.06 12.31
N MET A 173 14.93 1.64 12.58
CA MET A 173 14.21 0.60 11.84
C MET A 173 13.64 1.06 10.50
N LEU A 174 13.90 2.32 10.11
CA LEU A 174 13.43 2.91 8.83
C LEU A 174 14.56 3.05 7.81
N ARG A 175 15.80 2.68 8.16
CA ARG A 175 17.00 2.89 7.33
C ARG A 175 17.11 1.93 6.16
N ASP A 176 16.55 0.74 6.28
CA ASP A 176 16.52 -0.29 5.23
C ASP A 176 15.40 -0.05 4.20
N LEU A 177 14.55 0.95 4.42
CA LEU A 177 13.41 1.26 3.55
C LEU A 177 13.81 2.12 2.35
N PRO A 178 13.16 1.94 1.18
CA PRO A 178 13.36 2.80 0.03
C PRO A 178 12.98 4.26 0.37
N PRO A 179 13.63 5.28 -0.20
CA PRO A 179 13.41 6.69 0.14
C PRO A 179 12.11 7.25 -0.47
N LEU A 180 10.97 6.63 -0.13
CA LEU A 180 9.64 7.01 -0.58
C LEU A 180 9.00 8.06 0.33
N LEU A 181 9.28 7.98 1.63
CA LEU A 181 8.81 8.92 2.64
C LEU A 181 10.01 9.67 3.26
N PRO A 182 9.81 10.90 3.78
CA PRO A 182 10.92 11.73 4.26
C PRO A 182 11.83 11.08 5.33
N SER A 183 11.29 10.17 6.15
CA SER A 183 12.03 9.46 7.20
C SER A 183 12.68 8.15 6.75
N TRP A 184 12.39 7.67 5.53
CA TRP A 184 12.85 6.37 5.05
C TRP A 184 14.21 6.46 4.35
N GLY A 185 15.06 5.46 4.58
CA GLY A 185 16.35 5.32 3.90
C GLY A 185 17.40 6.38 4.26
N ARG A 186 17.14 7.21 5.28
CA ARG A 186 18.10 8.23 5.73
C ARG A 186 19.19 7.61 6.62
N PRO A 187 20.48 7.83 6.31
CA PRO A 187 21.54 7.60 7.29
C PRO A 187 21.40 8.59 8.46
N ALA A 188 21.90 8.20 9.64
CA ALA A 188 21.91 9.05 10.83
C ALA A 188 22.75 10.31 10.64
#